data_AF-A0A934J685-F1
#
_entry.id   AF-A0A934J685-F1
#
_cell.length_a   1.000
_cell.length_b   1.000
_cell.length_c   1.000
_cell.angle_alpha   90.00
_cell.angle_beta   90.00
_cell.angle_gamma   90.00
#
_symmetry.space_group_name_H-M   'P 1'
#
loop_
_entity.id
_entity.type
_entity.pdbx_description
1 polymer ?
#
loop_
_entity_poly.entity_id
_entity_poly.type
_entity_poly.pdbx_seq_one_letter_code
_entity_poly.pdbx_strand_id
1 'polypeptide(L)'
;MRRYLTMILLTIFISSCGTNTQEPNLTKWEVSPLFVSGPYTMIGKEGRLGFIYSDNELSRFYPGKQQKYMWHFWGSDPQKSQAKLGKEVKVIAVSKTTGKEMELMKTKVMQSGSYYVQSEIWDNEPAFRVPSMMSLPSPGLWRLDVYIDDKLFDSVVVRVHKKA
;
A
#
# COMPACT_ATOMS: atom_id res chain seq x y z
N MET A 1 50.15 -35.49 -43.06
CA MET A 1 50.51 -34.98 -41.72
C MET A 1 49.28 -34.36 -41.08
N ARG A 2 49.05 -34.75 -39.84
CA ARG A 2 47.87 -34.57 -39.00
C ARG A 2 47.80 -33.15 -38.43
N ARG A 3 46.69 -32.42 -38.60
CA ARG A 3 46.28 -31.32 -37.71
C ARG A 3 44.76 -31.29 -37.59
N TYR A 4 44.27 -31.73 -36.44
CA TYR A 4 42.89 -31.61 -35.99
C TYR A 4 42.66 -30.16 -35.55
N LEU A 5 41.66 -29.49 -36.12
CA LEU A 5 41.18 -28.20 -35.62
C LEU A 5 39.78 -28.43 -35.03
N THR A 6 39.74 -28.62 -33.72
CA THR A 6 38.53 -28.83 -32.93
C THR A 6 37.71 -27.54 -32.93
N MET A 7 36.58 -27.50 -33.63
CA MET A 7 35.60 -26.41 -33.51
C MET A 7 34.88 -26.53 -32.16
N ILE A 8 35.21 -25.63 -31.24
CA ILE A 8 34.54 -25.50 -29.94
C ILE A 8 33.15 -24.91 -30.18
N LEU A 9 32.11 -25.70 -29.92
CA LEU A 9 30.71 -25.28 -29.94
C LEU A 9 30.46 -24.35 -28.74
N LEU A 10 30.39 -23.04 -28.99
CA LEU A 10 30.08 -22.05 -27.96
C LEU A 10 28.56 -22.04 -27.71
N THR A 11 28.08 -22.87 -26.77
CA THR A 11 26.70 -22.81 -26.30
C THR A 11 26.51 -21.56 -25.44
N ILE A 12 25.94 -20.52 -26.05
CA ILE A 12 25.52 -19.31 -25.34
C ILE A 12 24.29 -19.69 -24.50
N PHE A 13 24.51 -19.96 -23.21
CA PHE A 13 23.45 -19.96 -22.21
C PHE A 13 23.01 -18.52 -21.99
N ILE A 14 21.92 -18.12 -22.66
CA ILE A 14 21.24 -16.86 -22.35
C ILE A 14 20.51 -17.08 -21.02
N SER A 15 21.15 -16.72 -19.93
CA SER A 15 20.56 -16.69 -18.60
C SER A 15 19.39 -15.70 -18.62
N SER A 16 18.17 -16.24 -18.65
CA SER A 16 16.94 -15.50 -18.36
C SER A 16 17.03 -14.96 -16.93
N CYS A 17 17.50 -13.73 -16.78
CA CYS A 17 17.34 -12.99 -15.53
C CYS A 17 15.89 -12.50 -15.48
N GLY A 18 14.97 -13.43 -15.23
CA GLY A 18 13.59 -13.13 -14.91
C GLY A 18 13.55 -12.49 -13.53
N THR A 19 13.67 -11.17 -13.47
CA THR A 19 13.23 -10.42 -12.30
C THR A 19 11.72 -10.65 -12.18
N ASN A 20 11.33 -11.57 -11.28
CA ASN A 20 9.95 -11.75 -10.87
C ASN A 20 9.49 -10.45 -10.18
N THR A 21 9.03 -9.48 -10.97
CA THR A 21 8.13 -8.45 -10.48
C THR A 21 6.84 -9.19 -10.15
N GLN A 22 6.62 -9.48 -8.86
CA GLN A 22 5.32 -9.91 -8.39
C GLN A 22 4.32 -8.83 -8.80
N GLU A 23 3.54 -9.10 -9.85
CA GLU A 23 2.35 -8.31 -10.14
C GLU A 23 1.46 -8.34 -8.90
N PRO A 24 0.93 -7.19 -8.46
CA PRO A 24 0.01 -7.16 -7.34
C PRO A 24 -1.19 -8.05 -7.69
N ASN A 25 -1.40 -9.12 -6.92
CA ASN A 25 -2.54 -10.02 -7.08
C ASN A 25 -3.81 -9.29 -6.62
N LEU A 26 -4.37 -8.48 -7.51
CA LEU A 26 -5.56 -7.64 -7.29
C LEU A 26 -6.86 -8.43 -7.11
N THR A 27 -6.79 -9.76 -7.27
CA THR A 27 -7.93 -10.67 -7.26
C THR A 27 -8.25 -11.30 -5.91
N LYS A 28 -7.37 -11.20 -4.90
CA LYS A 28 -7.62 -11.80 -3.58
C LYS A 28 -8.47 -10.88 -2.70
N TRP A 29 -9.78 -11.11 -2.68
CA TRP A 29 -10.72 -10.43 -1.78
C TRP A 29 -10.69 -11.01 -0.35
N GLU A 30 -9.57 -10.86 0.32
CA GLU A 30 -9.35 -11.22 1.72
C GLU A 30 -9.01 -9.97 2.51
N VAL A 31 -9.52 -9.84 3.74
CA VAL A 31 -9.21 -8.68 4.59
C VAL A 31 -7.69 -8.62 4.79
N SER A 32 -7.10 -7.45 4.58
CA SER A 32 -5.66 -7.27 4.75
C SER A 32 -5.24 -7.59 6.19
N PRO A 33 -4.05 -8.18 6.39
CA PRO A 33 -3.59 -8.56 7.71
C PRO A 33 -3.43 -7.33 8.62
N LEU A 34 -3.58 -7.59 9.92
CA LEU A 34 -3.19 -6.65 10.96
C LEU A 34 -1.71 -6.86 11.33
N PHE A 35 -1.02 -5.78 11.62
CA PHE A 35 0.36 -5.80 12.12
C PHE A 35 0.59 -4.64 13.11
N VAL A 36 1.68 -4.71 13.86
CA VAL A 36 2.07 -3.66 14.82
C VAL A 36 3.17 -2.79 14.20
N SER A 37 3.06 -1.47 14.34
CA SER A 37 4.12 -0.51 14.01
C SER A 37 4.12 0.58 15.09
N GLY A 38 5.21 0.62 15.86
CA GLY A 38 5.30 1.44 17.07
C GLY A 38 4.13 1.16 18.03
N PRO A 39 3.41 2.20 18.51
CA PRO A 39 2.26 2.03 19.42
C PRO A 39 0.95 1.67 18.70
N TYR A 40 0.95 1.52 17.38
CA TYR A 40 -0.28 1.38 16.59
C TYR A 40 -0.47 -0.04 16.05
N THR A 41 -1.71 -0.51 16.07
CA THR A 41 -2.15 -1.59 15.18
C THR A 41 -2.51 -0.99 13.82
N MET A 42 -2.05 -1.64 12.77
CA MET A 42 -2.20 -1.22 11.38
C MET A 42 -2.94 -2.31 10.60
N ILE A 43 -3.72 -1.91 9.60
CA ILE A 43 -4.23 -2.80 8.55
C ILE A 43 -3.54 -2.50 7.22
N GLY A 44 -3.09 -3.54 6.52
CA GLY A 44 -2.45 -3.38 5.21
C GLY A 44 -1.37 -4.40 4.93
N LYS A 45 -0.22 -3.93 4.46
CA LYS A 45 0.96 -4.72 4.10
C LYS A 45 2.18 -4.15 4.83
N GLU A 46 2.66 -4.91 5.81
CA GLU A 46 3.80 -4.57 6.65
C GLU A 46 5.02 -4.15 5.82
N GLY A 47 5.71 -3.09 6.26
CA GLY A 47 6.87 -2.52 5.57
C GLY A 47 6.57 -1.81 4.25
N ARG A 48 5.30 -1.66 3.85
CA ARG A 48 4.92 -1.02 2.57
C ARG A 48 3.80 0.00 2.67
N LEU A 49 2.62 -0.39 3.16
CA LEU A 49 1.43 0.46 3.18
C LEU A 49 0.45 -0.01 4.26
N GLY A 50 -0.17 0.92 4.97
CA GLY A 50 -1.27 0.61 5.86
C GLY A 50 -1.83 1.86 6.50
N PHE A 51 -2.87 1.72 7.31
CA PHE A 51 -3.37 2.79 8.15
C PHE A 51 -3.76 2.28 9.52
N ILE A 52 -3.77 3.19 10.51
CA ILE A 52 -4.09 2.85 11.90
C ILE A 52 -5.49 2.24 11.98
N TYR A 53 -5.57 0.99 12.44
CA TYR A 53 -6.79 0.20 12.52
C TYR A 53 -6.56 -1.02 13.43
N SER A 54 -7.45 -1.24 14.42
CA SER A 54 -7.31 -2.29 15.44
C SER A 54 -8.49 -3.26 15.53
N ASP A 55 -9.32 -3.37 14.48
CA ASP A 55 -10.52 -4.22 14.42
C ASP A 55 -11.40 -4.22 15.68
N ASN A 56 -11.54 -3.06 16.31
CA ASN A 56 -12.46 -2.83 17.42
C ASN A 56 -13.61 -1.90 17.02
N GLU A 57 -14.64 -1.80 17.85
CA GLU A 57 -15.84 -1.00 17.58
C GLU A 57 -15.53 0.49 17.28
N LEU A 58 -14.42 1.01 17.79
CA LEU A 58 -14.00 2.38 17.53
C LEU A 58 -13.35 2.54 16.15
N SER A 59 -12.63 1.53 15.66
CA SER A 59 -11.82 1.60 14.44
C SER A 59 -12.52 1.03 13.20
N ARG A 60 -13.44 0.07 13.39
CA ARG A 60 -14.19 -0.60 12.32
C ARG A 60 -14.94 0.38 11.42
N PHE A 61 -15.04 0.03 10.15
CA PHE A 61 -15.91 0.74 9.22
C PHE A 61 -17.36 0.32 9.43
N TYR A 62 -18.24 1.31 9.53
CA TYR A 62 -19.68 1.15 9.49
C TYR A 62 -20.26 1.98 8.36
N PRO A 63 -21.39 1.56 7.76
CA PRO A 63 -22.01 2.25 6.63
C PRO A 63 -22.22 3.74 6.93
N GLY A 64 -21.64 4.60 6.10
CA GLY A 64 -21.78 6.05 6.21
C GLY A 64 -21.03 6.70 7.38
N LYS A 65 -20.44 5.93 8.31
CA LYS A 65 -19.66 6.49 9.42
C LYS A 65 -18.37 7.10 8.89
N GLN A 66 -18.27 8.41 9.01
CA GLN A 66 -17.08 9.15 8.65
C GLN A 66 -16.07 9.12 9.80
N GLN A 67 -14.82 8.75 9.51
CA GLN A 67 -13.77 8.63 10.52
C GLN A 67 -12.39 9.01 9.97
N LYS A 68 -11.54 9.52 10.86
CA LYS A 68 -10.15 9.86 10.56
C LYS A 68 -9.29 8.59 10.61
N TYR A 69 -8.54 8.35 9.54
CA TYR A 69 -7.51 7.30 9.48
C TYR A 69 -6.18 7.90 9.05
N MET A 70 -5.11 7.47 9.71
CA MET A 70 -3.76 7.91 9.38
C MET A 70 -3.06 6.81 8.59
N TRP A 71 -2.78 7.10 7.33
CA TRP A 71 -2.03 6.22 6.43
C TRP A 71 -0.55 6.38 6.67
N HIS A 72 0.15 5.25 6.70
CA HIS A 72 1.60 5.15 6.74
C HIS A 72 2.07 4.46 5.46
N PHE A 73 3.09 5.06 4.85
CA PHE A 73 3.69 4.58 3.62
C PHE A 73 5.19 4.40 3.86
N TRP A 74 5.58 3.17 4.15
CA TRP A 74 6.96 2.83 4.41
C TRP A 74 7.78 2.75 3.12
N GLY A 75 9.07 2.98 3.27
CA GLY A 75 10.12 2.70 2.29
C GLY A 75 11.15 1.77 2.91
N SER A 76 12.06 1.22 2.12
CA SER A 76 13.15 0.40 2.68
C SER A 76 14.17 1.22 3.47
N ASP A 77 14.19 2.52 3.27
CA ASP A 77 15.13 3.47 3.86
C ASP A 77 14.53 4.90 3.81
N PRO A 78 15.06 5.85 4.60
CA PRO A 78 14.53 7.22 4.65
C PRO A 78 14.52 7.92 3.28
N GLN A 79 15.52 7.66 2.43
CA GLN A 79 15.63 8.28 1.12
C GLN A 79 14.48 7.85 0.20
N LYS A 80 14.11 6.56 0.19
CA LYS A 80 12.98 6.05 -0.60
C LYS A 80 11.63 6.52 -0.08
N SER A 81 11.52 6.79 1.21
CA SER A 81 10.31 7.41 1.77
C SER A 81 10.22 8.88 1.40
N GLN A 82 11.34 9.61 1.46
CA GLN A 82 11.45 10.99 0.99
C GLN A 82 11.23 11.14 -0.52
N ALA A 83 11.59 10.13 -1.33
CA ALA A 83 11.36 10.13 -2.78
C ALA A 83 9.86 10.17 -3.18
N LYS A 84 8.96 10.08 -2.20
CA LYS A 84 7.51 10.23 -2.40
C LYS A 84 6.99 11.63 -2.03
N LEU A 85 7.85 12.51 -1.51
CA LEU A 85 7.54 13.93 -1.34
C LEU A 85 7.20 14.57 -2.69
N GLY A 86 6.21 15.46 -2.68
CA GLY A 86 5.71 16.14 -3.86
C GLY A 86 4.81 15.29 -4.75
N LYS A 87 4.67 13.99 -4.49
CA LYS A 87 3.81 13.09 -5.27
C LYS A 87 2.36 13.21 -4.84
N GLU A 88 1.45 12.92 -5.76
CA GLU A 88 0.02 12.84 -5.46
C GLU A 88 -0.33 11.44 -4.97
N VAL A 89 -1.01 11.36 -3.84
CA VAL A 89 -1.63 10.14 -3.30
C VAL A 89 -3.13 10.21 -3.56
N LYS A 90 -3.65 9.19 -4.22
CA LYS A 90 -5.08 9.02 -4.48
C LYS A 90 -5.53 7.65 -3.99
N VAL A 91 -6.69 7.58 -3.33
CA VAL A 91 -7.26 6.31 -2.85
C VAL A 91 -8.65 6.12 -3.44
N ILE A 92 -8.84 5.01 -4.14
CA ILE A 92 -10.11 4.61 -4.75
C ILE A 92 -10.63 3.39 -4.00
N ALA A 93 -11.85 3.45 -3.48
CA ALA A 93 -12.53 2.32 -2.87
C ALA A 93 -13.39 1.59 -3.90
N VAL A 94 -13.23 0.28 -4.00
CA VAL A 94 -13.97 -0.62 -4.90
C VAL A 94 -14.77 -1.62 -4.08
N SER A 95 -16.09 -1.66 -4.28
CA SER A 95 -16.95 -2.63 -3.61
C SER A 95 -16.83 -4.02 -4.25
N LYS A 96 -16.61 -5.07 -3.43
CA LYS A 96 -16.68 -6.45 -3.92
C LYS A 96 -18.06 -6.80 -4.46
N THR A 97 -19.09 -6.29 -3.81
CA THR A 97 -20.48 -6.68 -4.06
C THR A 97 -21.04 -6.03 -5.31
N THR A 98 -20.79 -4.72 -5.48
CA THR A 98 -21.42 -3.93 -6.56
C THR A 98 -20.45 -3.55 -7.67
N GLY A 99 -19.14 -3.70 -7.46
CA GLY A 99 -18.12 -3.15 -8.35
C GLY A 99 -18.05 -1.62 -8.37
N LYS A 100 -18.86 -0.93 -7.55
CA LYS A 100 -18.87 0.53 -7.49
C LYS A 100 -17.52 1.04 -6.98
N GLU A 101 -16.99 2.02 -7.69
CA GLU A 101 -15.79 2.76 -7.32
C GLU A 101 -16.15 4.12 -6.71
N MET A 102 -15.34 4.61 -5.78
CA MET A 102 -15.42 5.97 -5.26
C MET A 102 -14.06 6.48 -4.80
N GLU A 103 -13.76 7.74 -5.06
CA GLU A 103 -12.57 8.39 -4.51
C GLU A 103 -12.76 8.67 -3.02
N LEU A 104 -11.86 8.16 -2.18
CA LEU A 104 -11.83 8.43 -0.74
C LEU A 104 -10.92 9.59 -0.38
N MET A 105 -9.83 9.78 -1.13
CA MET A 105 -8.94 10.91 -0.96
C MET A 105 -8.13 11.15 -2.22
N LYS A 106 -7.73 12.41 -2.41
CA LYS A 106 -6.70 12.84 -3.35
C LYS A 106 -5.94 13.99 -2.74
N THR A 107 -4.63 13.83 -2.52
CA THR A 107 -3.81 14.83 -1.84
C THR A 107 -2.35 14.76 -2.28
N LYS A 108 -1.62 15.86 -2.16
CA LYS A 108 -0.18 15.91 -2.46
C LYS A 108 0.62 15.72 -1.18
N VAL A 109 1.65 14.88 -1.24
CA VAL A 109 2.58 14.70 -0.12
C VAL A 109 3.43 15.96 -0.01
N MET A 110 3.20 16.76 1.02
CA MET A 110 3.93 18.02 1.25
C MET A 110 5.02 17.86 2.31
N GLN A 111 6.15 18.56 2.12
CA GLN A 111 7.27 18.58 3.07
C GLN A 111 6.98 19.46 4.31
N SER A 112 6.04 20.40 4.19
CA SER A 112 5.68 21.37 5.23
C SER A 112 4.17 21.34 5.47
N GLY A 113 3.80 21.08 6.73
CA GLY A 113 2.42 20.96 7.20
C GLY A 113 2.19 19.64 7.94
N SER A 114 2.71 19.52 9.17
CA SER A 114 2.32 18.51 10.18
C SER A 114 2.38 17.01 9.82
N TYR A 115 2.90 16.63 8.65
CA TYR A 115 3.04 15.23 8.23
C TYR A 115 4.51 14.84 8.18
N TYR A 116 5.01 14.72 9.40
CA TYR A 116 6.33 14.29 9.82
C TYR A 116 6.98 13.26 8.88
N VAL A 117 7.80 13.75 7.94
CA VAL A 117 8.84 12.94 7.27
C VAL A 117 10.05 12.75 8.20
N GLN A 118 10.07 13.48 9.31
CA GLN A 118 11.05 13.33 10.38
C GLN A 118 10.43 13.87 11.68
N SER A 119 9.46 13.14 12.24
CA SER A 119 9.16 13.34 13.66
C SER A 119 10.18 12.52 14.42
N GLU A 120 10.81 13.11 15.40
CA GLU A 120 11.37 12.43 16.58
C GLU A 120 10.26 11.70 17.39
N ILE A 121 9.33 11.03 16.72
CA ILE A 121 8.35 10.12 17.33
C ILE A 121 8.95 8.74 17.18
N TRP A 122 9.71 8.38 18.22
CA TRP A 122 9.98 7.04 18.78
C TRP A 122 10.54 5.91 17.90
N ASP A 123 10.32 5.93 16.59
CA ASP A 123 10.62 4.83 15.69
C ASP A 123 11.34 5.43 14.49
N ASN A 124 12.63 5.14 14.30
CA ASN A 124 13.42 5.54 13.13
C ASN A 124 12.93 4.90 11.80
N GLU A 125 11.63 4.58 11.72
CA GLU A 125 10.99 3.95 10.58
C GLU A 125 10.84 4.97 9.44
N PRO A 126 11.37 4.66 8.25
CA PRO A 126 11.23 5.52 7.10
C PRO A 126 9.81 5.44 6.54
N ALA A 127 8.90 6.27 7.04
CA ALA A 127 7.54 6.38 6.53
C ALA A 127 7.09 7.83 6.40
N PHE A 128 6.31 8.14 5.36
CA PHE A 128 5.52 9.37 5.34
C PHE A 128 4.07 9.05 5.71
N ARG A 129 3.39 10.01 6.34
CA ARG A 129 2.05 9.83 6.88
C ARG A 129 1.05 10.73 6.16
N VAL A 130 -0.14 10.22 5.87
CA VAL A 130 -1.20 10.98 5.20
C VAL A 130 -2.50 10.81 6.00
N PRO A 131 -3.13 11.91 6.46
CA PRO A 131 -4.41 11.81 7.11
C PRO A 131 -5.49 11.58 6.05
N SER A 132 -6.58 10.93 6.43
CA SER A 132 -7.76 10.84 5.58
C SER A 132 -9.00 10.86 6.43
N MET A 133 -10.07 11.39 5.86
CA MET A 133 -11.40 11.33 6.43
C MET A 133 -12.21 10.42 5.50
N MET A 134 -12.45 9.17 5.90
CA MET A 134 -13.03 8.16 5.03
C MET A 134 -14.40 7.72 5.54
N SER A 135 -15.31 7.42 4.61
CA SER A 135 -16.61 6.82 4.86
C SER A 135 -16.94 5.86 3.72
N LEU A 136 -17.45 4.68 4.06
CA LEU A 136 -17.85 3.64 3.10
C LEU A 136 -19.35 3.41 3.21
N PRO A 137 -20.11 3.39 2.10
CA PRO A 137 -21.57 3.54 2.15
C PRO A 137 -22.33 2.25 2.49
N SER A 138 -21.72 1.07 2.31
CA SER A 138 -22.44 -0.20 2.45
C SER A 138 -21.61 -1.30 3.11
N PRO A 139 -22.24 -2.22 3.86
CA PRO A 139 -21.57 -3.39 4.41
C PRO A 139 -20.92 -4.27 3.33
N GLY A 140 -19.86 -4.99 3.71
CA GLY A 140 -19.17 -5.92 2.82
C GLY A 140 -17.67 -5.67 2.72
N LEU A 141 -17.03 -6.33 1.77
CA LEU A 141 -15.61 -6.14 1.49
C LEU A 141 -15.42 -4.99 0.51
N TRP A 142 -14.44 -4.14 0.83
CA TRP A 142 -14.00 -3.03 0.01
C TRP A 142 -12.50 -3.09 -0.17
N ARG A 143 -12.04 -2.94 -1.41
CA ARG A 143 -10.63 -2.82 -1.74
C ARG A 143 -10.31 -1.35 -1.88
N LEU A 144 -9.30 -0.88 -1.17
CA LEU A 144 -8.82 0.49 -1.20
C LEU A 144 -7.55 0.51 -2.04
N ASP A 145 -7.69 0.87 -3.30
CA ASP A 145 -6.62 0.95 -4.28
C ASP A 145 -5.90 2.29 -4.11
N VAL A 146 -4.62 2.23 -3.76
CA VAL A 146 -3.81 3.41 -3.49
C VAL A 146 -2.90 3.67 -4.68
N TYR A 147 -2.97 4.88 -5.21
CA TYR A 147 -2.20 5.35 -6.34
C TYR A 147 -1.22 6.43 -5.89
N ILE A 148 -0.01 6.39 -6.43
CA ILE A 148 1.00 7.44 -6.28
C ILE A 148 1.36 7.94 -7.69
N ASP A 149 1.12 9.22 -7.98
CA ASP A 149 1.22 9.83 -9.32
C ASP A 149 0.51 8.97 -10.38
N ASP A 150 -0.76 8.66 -10.12
CA ASP A 150 -1.64 7.83 -10.95
C ASP A 150 -1.17 6.39 -11.24
N LYS A 151 -0.07 5.95 -10.64
CA LYS A 151 0.38 4.55 -10.70
C LYS A 151 -0.13 3.80 -9.48
N LEU A 152 -0.78 2.66 -9.70
CA LEU A 152 -1.19 1.77 -8.62
C LEU A 152 0.03 1.39 -7.78
N PHE A 153 0.01 1.76 -6.50
CA PHE A 153 1.07 1.51 -5.55
C PHE A 153 0.87 0.19 -4.81
N ASP A 154 -0.30 0.02 -4.19
CA ASP A 154 -0.77 -1.23 -3.57
C ASP A 154 -2.26 -1.08 -3.20
N SER A 155 -2.84 -2.13 -2.61
CA SER A 155 -4.23 -2.15 -2.18
C SER A 155 -4.39 -2.65 -0.74
N VAL A 156 -5.36 -2.11 -0.02
CA VAL A 156 -5.77 -2.60 1.32
C VAL A 156 -7.23 -3.03 1.27
N VAL A 157 -7.54 -4.27 1.66
CA VAL A 157 -8.91 -4.77 1.69
C VAL A 157 -9.46 -4.68 3.11
N VAL A 158 -10.60 -4.03 3.28
CA VAL A 158 -11.27 -3.86 4.56
C VAL A 158 -12.68 -4.40 4.55
N ARG A 159 -13.22 -4.63 5.76
CA ARG A 159 -14.62 -4.99 5.97
C ARG A 159 -15.40 -3.82 6.54
N VAL A 160 -16.56 -3.56 5.95
CA VAL A 160 -17.60 -2.69 6.49
C VAL A 160 -18.64 -3.56 7.19
N HIS A 161 -18.84 -3.33 8.49
CA HIS A 161 -19.68 -4.15 9.36
C HIS A 161 -21.13 -3.64 9.36
N LYS A 162 -22.12 -4.53 9.56
CA LYS A 162 -23.54 -4.18 9.42
C LYS A 162 -24.07 -3.24 10.51
N LYS A 163 -23.41 -3.15 11.66
CA LYS A 163 -23.81 -2.30 12.81
C LYS A 163 -22.66 -2.22 13.82
N ALA A 164 -22.48 -1.06 14.45
CA ALA A 164 -21.68 -0.90 15.66
C ALA A 164 -22.51 -1.28 16.90
#